data_AF-A0A453FM09-F1
#
_entry.id   AF-A0A453FM09-F1
#
_cell.length_a   1.000
_cell.length_b   1.000
_cell.length_c   1.000
_cell.angle_alpha   90.00
_cell.angle_beta   90.00
_cell.angle_gamma   90.00
#
_symmetry.space_group_name_H-M   'P 1'
#
loop_
_entity.id
_entity.type
_entity.pdbx_description
1 polymer ?
#
loop_
_entity_poly.entity_id
_entity_poly.type
_entity_poly.pdbx_seq_one_letter_code
_entity_poly.pdbx_strand_id
1 'polypeptide(L)'
;AEAHMFTTFKVARDHDLAAQIGRDLFFDLVDYEKIHPIRVLKDMPFNQVKEEFSKEFGIPVHSQRFWWWSKRQNNTYRPTRPLTQQEESYTVGQLKDAAIRMNSSELRLYLEVVQENHLTLASRTKDDILLFFKLYDPEKEELRYVGNLLLKASSKPSDIVPKLNEIAGFQHDEDIELYEEIKFEPNIMCEPVDCDVSFSLNQIADGDILCYQKRCSLDQHRHPNVSSFFEYVHNRQVVHFRLLEKPKQDDFSLELSKRSTYDDVVEKVAQHLGMDDPSKLRLTQHIPHLQQPKHQYIKYRSIDHLSDMLLLRNPNQMSDILYYEILDIPLPELQGLITLRVAFHQATPNEVLFHIIRLPKGSTYSDLIDDLKSKVQLSRSDAELRLFQVNNNKIWKVYLPTEKIDAVHDPNVPLHVEEIPEVEKSAGPRDRLVHVVHFFKDNQHIQYYGVPFFFLIREGEALSDIKVRIQKKFEVPDEQFLKWKFAYVAYNRPDYLQDSDIVLSRFQSRKTFMDHGNNP
;
A
#
# COMPACT_ATOMS: atom_id res chain seq x y z
N ALA A 1 8.92 8.43 43.94
CA ALA A 1 9.40 7.25 44.67
C ALA A 1 8.34 6.15 44.81
N GLU A 2 7.05 6.47 44.94
CA GLU A 2 5.98 5.48 45.24
C GLU A 2 5.31 4.82 44.00
N ALA A 3 5.73 5.15 42.78
CA ALA A 3 5.06 4.65 41.56
C ALA A 3 5.03 3.11 41.44
N HIS A 4 5.99 2.41 42.06
CA HIS A 4 6.07 0.94 42.05
C HIS A 4 5.03 0.25 42.96
N MET A 5 4.41 1.00 43.89
CA MET A 5 3.36 0.51 44.80
C MET A 5 1.98 0.46 44.15
N PHE A 6 1.78 1.23 43.06
CA PHE A 6 0.52 1.28 42.35
C PHE A 6 0.49 0.25 41.23
N THR A 7 -0.72 -0.18 40.88
CA THR A 7 -1.00 -0.95 39.68
C THR A 7 -2.23 -0.41 38.99
N THR A 8 -2.31 -0.68 37.69
CA THR A 8 -3.48 -0.38 36.86
C THR A 8 -4.19 -1.67 36.48
N PHE A 9 -5.51 -1.58 36.38
CA PHE A 9 -6.40 -2.59 35.81
C PHE A 9 -7.59 -1.89 35.13
N LYS A 10 -8.35 -2.63 34.33
CA LYS A 10 -9.48 -2.09 33.55
C LYS A 10 -10.74 -2.88 33.82
N VAL A 11 -11.87 -2.18 33.96
CA VAL A 11 -13.19 -2.78 34.15
C VAL A 11 -14.16 -2.23 33.12
N ALA A 12 -14.74 -3.11 32.31
CA ALA A 12 -15.81 -2.76 31.37
C ALA A 12 -17.18 -2.97 32.03
N ARG A 13 -18.15 -2.12 31.67
CA ARG A 13 -19.55 -2.18 32.11
C ARG A 13 -20.47 -2.10 30.89
N ASP A 14 -21.74 -2.43 31.07
CA ASP A 14 -22.78 -2.29 30.04
C ASP A 14 -22.82 -0.90 29.39
N HIS A 15 -22.57 0.15 30.17
CA HIS A 15 -22.45 1.51 29.65
C HIS A 15 -21.32 1.66 28.61
N ASP A 16 -20.17 1.05 28.88
CA ASP A 16 -18.99 1.13 28.01
C ASP A 16 -19.21 0.30 26.73
N LEU A 17 -19.87 -0.87 26.85
CA LEU A 17 -20.32 -1.69 25.72
C LEU A 17 -21.28 -0.92 24.81
N ALA A 18 -22.33 -0.31 25.40
CA ALA A 18 -23.30 0.50 24.68
C ALA A 18 -22.70 1.74 24.00
N ALA A 19 -21.66 2.33 24.59
CA ALA A 19 -20.99 3.51 24.05
C ALA A 19 -20.12 3.21 22.83
N GLN A 20 -19.56 1.99 22.75
CA GLN A 20 -18.64 1.60 21.67
C GLN A 20 -19.30 0.85 20.52
N ILE A 21 -20.24 -0.07 20.84
CA ILE A 21 -20.91 -0.92 19.83
C ILE A 21 -21.75 -0.04 18.89
N GLY A 22 -21.55 -0.22 17.58
CA GLY A 22 -22.28 0.48 16.52
C GLY A 22 -21.64 1.79 16.05
N ARG A 23 -20.56 2.24 16.72
CA ARG A 23 -19.84 3.46 16.35
C ARG A 23 -18.44 3.13 15.89
N ASP A 24 -17.60 2.76 16.85
CA ASP A 24 -16.19 2.46 16.63
C ASP A 24 -15.92 0.96 16.56
N LEU A 25 -16.88 0.15 17.06
CA LEU A 25 -16.76 -1.29 17.19
C LEU A 25 -18.05 -1.95 16.71
N PHE A 26 -17.94 -2.86 15.75
CA PHE A 26 -19.09 -3.64 15.27
C PHE A 26 -19.01 -5.10 15.76
N PHE A 27 -17.80 -5.65 15.84
CA PHE A 27 -17.52 -6.99 16.32
C PHE A 27 -16.89 -6.98 17.71
N ASP A 28 -17.19 -8.00 18.52
CA ASP A 28 -16.84 -8.12 19.93
C ASP A 28 -17.58 -7.11 20.82
N LEU A 29 -17.39 -7.21 22.14
CA LEU A 29 -18.12 -6.40 23.11
C LEU A 29 -17.52 -5.03 23.34
N VAL A 30 -16.19 -4.93 23.41
CA VAL A 30 -15.51 -3.69 23.81
C VAL A 30 -14.03 -3.70 23.45
N ASP A 31 -13.51 -2.54 23.03
CA ASP A 31 -12.08 -2.27 22.93
C ASP A 31 -11.55 -1.79 24.28
N TYR A 32 -10.77 -2.66 24.94
CA TYR A 32 -10.16 -2.36 26.24
C TYR A 32 -9.09 -1.27 26.18
N GLU A 33 -8.56 -0.91 25.01
CA GLU A 33 -7.65 0.24 24.91
C GLU A 33 -8.38 1.57 25.11
N LYS A 34 -9.69 1.61 24.88
CA LYS A 34 -10.55 2.78 25.12
C LYS A 34 -11.14 2.82 26.53
N ILE A 35 -10.96 1.77 27.33
CA ILE A 35 -11.46 1.72 28.71
C ILE A 35 -10.52 2.47 29.65
N HIS A 36 -11.09 3.32 30.50
CA HIS A 36 -10.34 4.10 31.47
C HIS A 36 -9.59 3.17 32.46
N PRO A 37 -8.25 3.29 32.56
CA PRO A 37 -7.48 2.48 33.48
C PRO A 37 -7.65 2.97 34.91
N ILE A 38 -7.97 2.07 35.82
CA ILE A 38 -8.16 2.35 37.24
C ILE A 38 -6.84 2.09 37.94
N ARG A 39 -6.32 3.12 38.63
CA ARG A 39 -5.04 3.07 39.33
C ARG A 39 -5.27 2.95 40.84
N VAL A 40 -4.81 1.85 41.41
CA VAL A 40 -4.97 1.50 42.83
C VAL A 40 -3.66 1.00 43.43
N LEU A 41 -3.58 0.92 44.75
CA LEU A 41 -2.46 0.30 45.45
C LEU A 41 -2.45 -1.22 45.21
N LYS A 42 -1.27 -1.83 45.05
CA LYS A 42 -1.14 -3.28 44.80
C LYS A 42 -1.63 -4.16 45.95
N ASP A 43 -1.47 -3.68 47.17
CA ASP A 43 -1.88 -4.35 48.41
C ASP A 43 -3.34 -4.07 48.80
N MET A 44 -4.03 -3.20 48.05
CA MET A 44 -5.45 -2.92 48.26
C MET A 44 -6.26 -4.22 48.09
N PRO A 45 -7.06 -4.63 49.10
CA PRO A 45 -7.98 -5.75 48.98
C PRO A 45 -9.03 -5.48 47.91
N PHE A 46 -9.37 -6.48 47.09
CA PHE A 46 -10.36 -6.30 46.02
C PHE A 46 -11.75 -5.93 46.56
N ASN A 47 -12.12 -6.38 47.76
CA ASN A 47 -13.37 -5.94 48.41
C ASN A 47 -13.45 -4.42 48.64
N GLN A 48 -12.33 -3.75 48.92
CA GLN A 48 -12.32 -2.29 49.03
C GLN A 48 -12.57 -1.63 47.66
N VAL A 49 -12.09 -2.24 46.58
CA VAL A 49 -12.40 -1.78 45.21
C VAL A 49 -13.91 -1.88 44.95
N LYS A 50 -14.57 -2.96 45.39
CA LYS A 50 -16.04 -3.08 45.26
C LYS A 50 -16.77 -1.94 46.00
N GLU A 51 -16.29 -1.55 47.18
CA GLU A 51 -16.84 -0.42 47.93
C GLU A 51 -16.62 0.93 47.22
N GLU A 52 -15.44 1.15 46.62
CA GLU A 52 -15.17 2.35 45.83
C GLU A 52 -16.09 2.43 44.61
N PHE A 53 -16.26 1.32 43.88
CA PHE A 53 -17.20 1.24 42.76
C PHE A 53 -18.65 1.49 43.20
N SER A 54 -19.01 1.05 44.41
CA SER A 54 -20.33 1.32 44.96
C SER A 54 -20.55 2.80 45.23
N LYS A 55 -19.52 3.54 45.66
CA LYS A 55 -19.58 4.99 45.89
C LYS A 55 -19.56 5.77 44.58
N GLU A 56 -18.72 5.37 43.63
CA GLU A 56 -18.53 6.07 42.37
C GLU A 56 -19.70 5.88 41.40
N PHE A 57 -20.19 4.64 41.27
CA PHE A 57 -21.20 4.29 40.28
C PHE A 57 -22.58 4.05 40.88
N GLY A 58 -22.71 4.08 42.21
CA GLY A 58 -23.99 3.85 42.90
C GLY A 58 -24.47 2.40 42.84
N ILE A 59 -23.61 1.44 42.49
CA ILE A 59 -23.96 0.02 42.36
C ILE A 59 -23.65 -0.69 43.69
N PRO A 60 -24.64 -1.22 44.43
CA PRO A 60 -24.38 -1.88 45.70
C PRO A 60 -23.40 -3.05 45.58
N VAL A 61 -22.52 -3.23 46.56
CA VAL A 61 -21.46 -4.27 46.55
C VAL A 61 -22.01 -5.68 46.30
N HIS A 62 -23.21 -6.00 46.81
CA HIS A 62 -23.87 -7.29 46.63
C HIS A 62 -24.44 -7.49 45.22
N SER A 63 -24.70 -6.41 44.48
CA SER A 63 -25.13 -6.43 43.08
C SER A 63 -23.96 -6.44 42.09
N GLN A 64 -22.71 -6.37 42.57
CA GLN A 64 -21.52 -6.37 41.72
C GLN A 64 -20.98 -7.79 41.54
N ARG A 65 -21.01 -8.30 40.31
CA ARG A 65 -20.31 -9.54 39.93
C ARG A 65 -19.23 -9.24 38.90
N PHE A 66 -17.99 -9.56 39.25
CA PHE A 66 -16.84 -9.34 38.37
C PHE A 66 -16.50 -10.61 37.61
N TRP A 67 -16.19 -10.46 36.32
CA TRP A 67 -15.87 -11.54 35.39
C TRP A 67 -14.46 -11.39 34.84
N TRP A 68 -13.74 -12.50 34.73
CA TRP A 68 -12.50 -12.56 33.98
C TRP A 68 -12.75 -12.29 32.51
N TRP A 69 -12.06 -11.29 31.97
CA TRP A 69 -12.02 -11.04 30.54
C TRP A 69 -10.78 -11.67 29.95
N SER A 70 -10.93 -12.59 29.00
CA SER A 70 -9.80 -13.37 28.50
C SER A 70 -9.89 -13.64 27.01
N LYS A 71 -8.72 -13.80 26.40
CA LYS A 71 -8.59 -14.17 24.99
C LYS A 71 -8.97 -15.63 24.80
N ARG A 72 -9.84 -15.91 23.83
CA ARG A 72 -10.21 -17.26 23.40
C ARG A 72 -9.32 -17.74 22.25
N GLN A 73 -9.41 -19.04 21.93
CA GLN A 73 -8.63 -19.67 20.84
C GLN A 73 -8.93 -19.07 19.47
N ASN A 74 -10.15 -18.57 19.25
CA ASN A 74 -10.58 -17.89 18.01
C ASN A 74 -10.15 -16.41 17.93
N ASN A 75 -9.25 -15.94 18.81
CA ASN A 75 -8.79 -14.56 18.92
C ASN A 75 -9.84 -13.51 19.32
N THR A 76 -11.01 -13.92 19.80
CA THR A 76 -11.97 -13.01 20.45
C THR A 76 -11.64 -12.81 21.92
N TYR A 77 -12.16 -11.75 22.54
CA TYR A 77 -12.00 -11.51 23.97
C TYR A 77 -13.37 -11.36 24.63
N ARG A 78 -13.71 -12.27 25.54
CA ARG A 78 -15.05 -12.32 26.16
C ARG A 78 -14.96 -12.49 27.68
N PRO A 79 -16.03 -12.14 28.42
CA PRO A 79 -16.23 -12.62 29.78
C PRO A 79 -16.24 -14.15 29.78
N THR A 80 -15.38 -14.77 30.59
CA THR A 80 -15.24 -16.24 30.59
C THR A 80 -15.91 -16.87 31.80
N ARG A 81 -15.60 -16.36 32.99
CA ARG A 81 -16.19 -16.81 34.25
C ARG A 81 -16.15 -15.70 35.31
N PRO A 82 -17.03 -15.73 36.31
CA PRO A 82 -16.96 -14.84 37.44
C PRO A 82 -15.70 -15.11 38.29
N LEU A 83 -15.30 -14.09 39.05
CA LEU A 83 -14.35 -14.26 40.15
C LEU A 83 -14.96 -15.19 41.20
N THR A 84 -14.16 -16.13 41.68
CA THR A 84 -14.51 -16.99 42.80
C THR A 84 -14.45 -16.22 44.11
N GLN A 85 -15.13 -16.70 45.16
CA GLN A 85 -15.07 -16.10 46.49
C GLN A 85 -13.63 -16.02 47.04
N GLN A 86 -12.78 -16.97 46.68
CA GLN A 86 -11.37 -16.94 47.03
C GLN A 86 -10.63 -15.82 46.27
N GLU A 87 -10.86 -15.66 44.97
CA GLU A 87 -10.27 -14.59 44.17
C GLU A 87 -10.73 -13.19 44.63
N GLU A 88 -11.99 -13.03 45.03
CA GLU A 88 -12.48 -11.76 45.59
C GLU A 88 -11.82 -11.39 46.94
N SER A 89 -11.24 -12.37 47.65
CA SER A 89 -10.48 -12.12 48.89
C SER A 89 -9.04 -11.66 48.65
N TYR A 90 -8.55 -11.72 47.42
CA TYR A 90 -7.18 -11.34 47.07
C TYR A 90 -6.98 -9.83 47.01
N THR A 91 -5.71 -9.41 47.04
CA THR A 91 -5.34 -8.03 46.69
C THR A 91 -5.34 -7.82 45.18
N VAL A 92 -5.44 -6.57 44.73
CA VAL A 92 -5.41 -6.25 43.28
C VAL A 92 -4.10 -6.70 42.63
N GLY A 93 -2.97 -6.61 43.34
CA GLY A 93 -1.69 -7.12 42.87
C GLY A 93 -1.71 -8.64 42.63
N GLN A 94 -2.29 -9.41 43.55
CA GLN A 94 -2.42 -10.86 43.41
C GLN A 94 -3.34 -11.26 42.25
N LEU A 95 -4.44 -10.53 42.04
CA LEU A 95 -5.33 -10.73 40.89
C LEU A 95 -4.62 -10.40 39.57
N LYS A 96 -3.83 -9.34 39.53
CA LYS A 96 -3.02 -9.01 38.35
C LYS A 96 -1.98 -10.08 38.05
N ASP A 97 -1.30 -10.60 39.06
CA ASP A 97 -0.35 -11.71 38.89
C ASP A 97 -1.07 -12.97 38.38
N ALA A 98 -2.31 -13.21 38.81
CA ALA A 98 -3.15 -14.28 38.27
C ALA A 98 -3.50 -14.07 36.80
N ALA A 99 -3.85 -12.85 36.40
CA ALA A 99 -4.12 -12.49 35.00
C ALA A 99 -2.88 -12.72 34.11
N ILE A 100 -1.69 -12.36 34.61
CA ILE A 100 -0.41 -12.58 33.90
C ILE A 100 -0.14 -14.08 33.72
N ARG A 101 -0.40 -14.90 34.75
CA ARG A 101 -0.32 -16.37 34.64
C ARG A 101 -1.28 -16.95 33.59
N MET A 102 -2.38 -16.26 33.31
CA MET A 102 -3.35 -16.59 32.27
C MET A 102 -3.02 -15.97 30.89
N ASN A 103 -1.78 -15.54 30.67
CA ASN A 103 -1.29 -14.91 29.44
C ASN A 103 -1.97 -13.57 29.09
N SER A 104 -2.47 -12.83 30.08
CA SER A 104 -2.93 -11.45 29.88
C SER A 104 -1.82 -10.45 30.24
N SER A 105 -1.61 -9.42 29.42
CA SER A 105 -0.65 -8.34 29.71
C SER A 105 -1.12 -7.40 30.82
N GLU A 106 -2.43 -7.34 31.06
CA GLU A 106 -3.05 -6.52 32.11
C GLU A 106 -4.26 -7.22 32.73
N LEU A 107 -4.71 -6.77 33.91
CA LEU A 107 -5.93 -7.25 34.54
C LEU A 107 -7.14 -6.59 33.87
N ARG A 108 -7.91 -7.38 33.11
CA ARG A 108 -9.15 -6.96 32.43
C ARG A 108 -10.34 -7.70 33.05
N LEU A 109 -11.32 -6.94 33.51
CA LEU A 109 -12.54 -7.47 34.13
C LEU A 109 -13.78 -6.88 33.47
N TYR A 110 -14.90 -7.58 33.58
CA TYR A 110 -16.23 -7.06 33.27
C TYR A 110 -17.09 -7.04 34.54
N LEU A 111 -17.84 -5.97 34.75
CA LEU A 111 -18.76 -5.82 35.88
C LEU A 111 -20.20 -6.05 35.41
N GLU A 112 -20.75 -7.19 35.80
CA GLU A 112 -22.18 -7.50 35.69
C GLU A 112 -22.92 -6.88 36.88
N VAL A 113 -24.01 -6.15 36.59
CA VAL A 113 -24.91 -5.59 37.61
C VAL A 113 -26.11 -6.51 37.76
N VAL A 114 -26.16 -7.22 38.89
CA VAL A 114 -27.24 -8.18 39.18
C VAL A 114 -28.43 -7.42 39.78
N GLN A 115 -29.57 -7.41 39.08
CA GLN A 115 -30.81 -6.79 39.56
C GLN A 115 -31.52 -7.66 40.61
N GLU A 116 -31.91 -7.06 41.73
CA GLU A 116 -32.64 -7.73 42.82
C GLU A 116 -34.14 -7.86 42.51
N ASN A 117 -34.51 -8.72 41.56
CA ASN A 117 -35.91 -9.14 41.44
C ASN A 117 -36.08 -10.54 42.04
N HIS A 118 -36.55 -10.54 43.30
CA HIS A 118 -37.05 -11.65 44.12
C HIS A 118 -36.03 -12.67 44.65
N LEU A 119 -35.68 -12.48 45.92
CA LEU A 119 -35.28 -13.50 46.91
C LEU A 119 -34.15 -14.45 46.48
N THR A 120 -32.97 -14.19 47.05
CA THR A 120 -31.66 -14.86 46.90
C THR A 120 -30.79 -14.28 45.80
N LEU A 121 -29.54 -13.94 46.13
CA LEU A 121 -28.44 -14.07 45.17
C LEU A 121 -28.57 -15.50 44.64
N ALA A 122 -29.22 -15.71 43.49
CA ALA A 122 -29.32 -17.02 42.89
C ALA A 122 -27.88 -17.51 42.74
N SER A 123 -27.51 -18.49 43.56
CA SER A 123 -26.21 -19.15 43.48
C SER A 123 -26.13 -19.69 42.07
N ARG A 124 -25.30 -19.05 41.24
CA ARG A 124 -25.16 -19.41 39.84
C ARG A 124 -24.92 -20.91 39.75
N THR A 125 -25.85 -21.60 39.12
CA THR A 125 -25.73 -23.03 38.85
C THR A 125 -24.78 -23.24 37.67
N LYS A 126 -24.23 -24.45 37.54
CA LYS A 126 -23.38 -24.79 36.36
C LYS A 126 -24.13 -24.70 35.03
N ASP A 127 -25.47 -24.68 35.08
CA ASP A 127 -26.34 -24.54 33.91
C ASP A 127 -26.63 -23.07 33.57
N ASP A 128 -26.28 -22.11 34.43
CA ASP A 128 -26.48 -20.69 34.11
C ASP A 128 -25.35 -20.18 33.22
N ILE A 129 -25.69 -19.54 32.11
CA ILE A 129 -24.76 -18.91 31.16
C ILE A 129 -25.12 -17.43 30.98
N LEU A 130 -24.11 -16.57 30.93
CA LEU A 130 -24.29 -15.14 30.66
C LEU A 130 -24.13 -14.87 29.16
N LEU A 131 -25.21 -14.45 28.50
CA LEU A 131 -25.23 -14.11 27.07
C LEU A 131 -25.40 -12.60 26.86
N PHE A 132 -24.79 -12.10 25.80
CA PHE A 132 -24.84 -10.70 25.40
C PHE A 132 -25.62 -10.55 24.10
N PHE A 133 -26.34 -9.44 23.95
CA PHE A 133 -27.25 -9.26 22.84
C PHE A 133 -26.96 -7.97 22.06
N LYS A 134 -26.95 -8.08 20.74
CA LYS A 134 -26.85 -6.95 19.82
C LYS A 134 -28.05 -6.96 18.88
N LEU A 135 -28.67 -5.81 18.65
CA LEU A 135 -29.74 -5.66 17.67
C LEU A 135 -29.19 -5.00 16.40
N TYR A 136 -29.41 -5.64 15.25
CA TYR A 136 -29.11 -5.09 13.94
C TYR A 136 -30.40 -4.57 13.28
N ASP A 137 -30.32 -3.36 12.73
CA ASP A 137 -31.39 -2.72 11.96
C ASP A 137 -30.94 -2.61 10.49
N PRO A 138 -31.44 -3.47 9.58
CA PRO A 138 -31.07 -3.46 8.16
C PRO A 138 -31.47 -2.18 7.42
N GLU A 139 -32.51 -1.47 7.87
CA GLU A 139 -32.95 -0.21 7.24
C GLU A 139 -31.96 0.92 7.49
N LYS A 140 -31.37 0.94 8.69
CA LYS A 140 -30.41 1.97 9.11
C LYS A 140 -28.95 1.55 8.94
N GLU A 141 -28.70 0.26 8.67
CA GLU A 141 -27.37 -0.36 8.71
C GLU A 141 -26.68 -0.13 10.08
N GLU A 142 -27.46 -0.15 11.17
CA GLU A 142 -27.01 0.14 12.53
C GLU A 142 -27.02 -1.11 13.41
N LEU A 143 -25.94 -1.31 14.17
CA LEU A 143 -25.83 -2.37 15.17
C LEU A 143 -25.74 -1.73 16.55
N ARG A 144 -26.58 -2.13 17.51
CA ARG A 144 -26.55 -1.58 18.86
C ARG A 144 -26.52 -2.66 19.92
N TYR A 145 -25.84 -2.39 21.03
CA TYR A 145 -25.94 -3.22 22.22
C TYR A 145 -27.31 -3.07 22.88
N VAL A 146 -27.89 -4.18 23.33
CA VAL A 146 -29.21 -4.18 23.97
C VAL A 146 -29.22 -4.84 25.36
N GLY A 147 -28.05 -5.19 25.89
CA GLY A 147 -27.90 -5.76 27.22
C GLY A 147 -27.43 -7.21 27.22
N ASN A 148 -27.48 -7.80 28.42
CA ASN A 148 -27.11 -9.18 28.69
C ASN A 148 -28.23 -9.88 29.48
N LEU A 149 -28.28 -11.21 29.39
CA LEU A 149 -29.21 -12.03 30.16
C LEU A 149 -28.48 -13.25 30.74
N LEU A 150 -28.83 -13.59 31.97
CA LEU A 150 -28.43 -14.86 32.59
C LEU A 150 -29.51 -15.91 32.28
N LEU A 151 -29.12 -16.94 31.52
CA LEU A 151 -30.03 -17.94 30.96
C LEU A 151 -29.58 -19.36 31.31
N LYS A 152 -30.45 -20.36 31.13
CA LYS A 152 -30.07 -21.77 31.29
C LYS A 152 -29.49 -22.31 30.00
N ALA A 153 -28.33 -22.97 30.04
CA ALA A 153 -27.74 -23.63 28.87
C ALA A 153 -28.62 -24.77 28.34
N SER A 154 -29.52 -25.30 29.17
CA SER A 154 -30.56 -26.26 28.80
C SER A 154 -31.80 -25.64 28.13
N SER A 155 -32.01 -24.32 28.21
CA SER A 155 -33.15 -23.62 27.57
C SER A 155 -32.93 -23.39 26.08
N LYS A 156 -34.01 -23.08 25.35
CA LYS A 156 -33.97 -22.84 23.91
C LYS A 156 -33.92 -21.35 23.58
N PRO A 157 -33.31 -20.94 22.45
CA PRO A 157 -33.39 -19.56 21.97
C PRO A 157 -34.84 -19.10 21.71
N SER A 158 -35.73 -20.00 21.27
CA SER A 158 -37.16 -19.68 21.10
C SER A 158 -37.82 -19.15 22.38
N ASP A 159 -37.37 -19.61 23.55
CA ASP A 159 -37.98 -19.27 24.84
C ASP A 159 -37.69 -17.81 25.24
N ILE A 160 -36.62 -17.21 24.70
CA ILE A 160 -36.19 -15.85 25.03
C ILE A 160 -36.64 -14.81 23.99
N VAL A 161 -37.15 -15.24 22.82
CA VAL A 161 -37.64 -14.34 21.76
C VAL A 161 -38.61 -13.28 22.29
N PRO A 162 -39.62 -13.60 23.13
CA PRO A 162 -40.55 -12.58 23.60
C PRO A 162 -39.87 -11.52 24.48
N LYS A 163 -38.81 -11.91 25.22
CA LYS A 163 -38.01 -10.98 26.02
C LYS A 163 -37.12 -10.10 25.15
N LEU A 164 -36.52 -10.66 24.10
CA LEU A 164 -35.74 -9.90 23.13
C LEU A 164 -36.60 -8.88 22.38
N ASN A 165 -37.82 -9.26 22.00
CA ASN A 165 -38.79 -8.36 21.40
C ASN A 165 -39.15 -7.19 22.33
N GLU A 166 -39.38 -7.46 23.63
CA GLU A 166 -39.62 -6.42 24.64
C GLU A 166 -38.44 -5.43 24.74
N ILE A 167 -37.21 -5.95 24.81
CA ILE A 167 -35.99 -5.13 24.89
C ILE A 167 -35.77 -4.30 23.61
N ALA A 168 -36.09 -4.87 22.45
CA ALA A 168 -35.98 -4.19 21.17
C ALA A 168 -37.08 -3.15 20.94
N GLY A 169 -38.17 -3.19 21.72
CA GLY A 169 -39.37 -2.37 21.50
C GLY A 169 -40.23 -2.88 20.33
N PHE A 170 -40.14 -4.16 20.01
CA PHE A 170 -40.93 -4.81 18.97
C PHE A 170 -42.28 -5.31 19.50
N GLN A 171 -43.14 -5.78 18.60
CA GLN A 171 -44.34 -6.53 19.00
C GLN A 171 -43.92 -7.85 19.65
N HIS A 172 -44.71 -8.33 20.61
CA HIS A 172 -44.35 -9.50 21.43
C HIS A 172 -44.12 -10.77 20.58
N ASP A 173 -44.87 -10.91 19.50
CA ASP A 173 -44.88 -12.00 18.54
C ASP A 173 -44.13 -11.66 17.24
N GLU A 174 -43.32 -10.60 17.24
CA GLU A 174 -42.47 -10.26 16.09
C GLU A 174 -41.51 -11.41 15.76
N ASP A 175 -41.41 -11.73 14.48
CA ASP A 175 -40.55 -12.77 13.94
C ASP A 175 -39.12 -12.24 13.80
N ILE A 176 -38.20 -12.81 14.59
CA ILE A 176 -36.80 -12.39 14.64
C ILE A 176 -35.86 -13.52 14.25
N GLU A 177 -34.71 -13.14 13.72
CA GLU A 177 -33.63 -14.06 13.38
C GLU A 177 -32.46 -13.84 14.33
N LEU A 178 -31.86 -14.94 14.80
CA LEU A 178 -30.76 -14.96 15.75
C LEU A 178 -29.49 -15.46 15.06
N TYR A 179 -28.38 -14.79 15.32
CA TYR A 179 -27.06 -15.10 14.78
C TYR A 179 -26.02 -15.09 15.90
N GLU A 180 -25.15 -16.09 15.92
CA GLU A 180 -24.01 -16.14 16.83
C GLU A 180 -22.84 -15.37 16.23
N GLU A 181 -22.26 -14.46 17.01
CA GLU A 181 -21.02 -13.78 16.65
C GLU A 181 -19.80 -14.58 17.15
N ILE A 182 -19.18 -15.35 16.26
CA ILE A 182 -18.16 -16.36 16.60
C ILE A 182 -16.74 -15.82 16.45
N LYS A 183 -16.39 -15.29 15.26
CA LYS A 183 -15.00 -14.90 14.93
C LYS A 183 -14.96 -13.79 13.89
N PHE A 184 -13.99 -12.88 13.99
CA PHE A 184 -13.80 -11.78 13.01
C PHE A 184 -12.59 -12.00 12.10
N GLU A 185 -11.43 -12.34 12.67
CA GLU A 185 -10.16 -12.43 11.95
C GLU A 185 -9.59 -13.85 12.02
N PRO A 186 -9.03 -14.41 10.93
CA PRO A 186 -8.81 -13.79 9.63
C PRO A 186 -10.04 -13.82 8.69
N ASN A 187 -11.09 -14.51 9.09
CA ASN A 187 -12.34 -14.60 8.35
C ASN A 187 -13.50 -14.40 9.31
N ILE A 188 -14.46 -13.58 8.90
CA ILE A 188 -15.72 -13.39 9.61
C ILE A 188 -16.51 -14.70 9.65
N MET A 189 -17.02 -15.04 10.83
CA MET A 189 -17.89 -16.17 11.08
C MET A 189 -19.03 -15.68 11.98
N CYS A 190 -20.22 -15.59 11.37
CA CYS A 190 -21.45 -15.23 12.04
C CYS A 190 -22.56 -16.13 11.48
N GLU A 191 -23.03 -17.05 12.32
CA GLU A 191 -23.86 -18.17 11.90
C GLU A 191 -25.27 -18.06 12.48
N PRO A 192 -26.32 -18.46 11.74
CA PRO A 192 -27.67 -18.47 12.28
C PRO A 192 -27.78 -19.49 13.42
N VAL A 193 -28.51 -19.12 14.48
CA VAL A 193 -28.75 -19.97 15.64
C VAL A 193 -30.01 -20.81 15.42
N ASP A 194 -29.91 -22.11 15.62
CA ASP A 194 -31.08 -23.00 15.62
C ASP A 194 -31.90 -22.73 16.89
N CYS A 195 -33.11 -22.19 16.69
CA CYS A 195 -34.00 -21.79 17.77
C CYS A 195 -34.74 -22.97 18.42
N ASP A 196 -34.75 -24.14 17.79
CA ASP A 196 -35.49 -25.32 18.24
C ASP A 196 -34.66 -26.23 19.17
N VAL A 197 -33.36 -26.01 19.25
CA VAL A 197 -32.43 -26.75 20.11
C VAL A 197 -31.93 -25.89 21.28
N SER A 198 -31.39 -26.53 22.32
CA SER A 198 -30.89 -25.81 23.50
C SER A 198 -29.63 -25.01 23.19
N PHE A 199 -29.35 -23.96 23.97
CA PHE A 199 -28.10 -23.19 23.87
C PHE A 199 -26.84 -24.08 23.92
N SER A 200 -26.82 -25.04 24.83
CA SER A 200 -25.74 -26.03 24.95
C SER A 200 -25.51 -26.87 23.70
N LEU A 201 -26.56 -27.23 22.95
CA LEU A 201 -26.44 -27.99 21.70
C LEU A 201 -25.96 -27.10 20.55
N ASN A 202 -26.32 -25.81 20.56
CA ASN A 202 -25.74 -24.79 19.71
C ASN A 202 -24.28 -24.43 20.09
N GLN A 203 -23.69 -25.09 21.10
CA GLN A 203 -22.35 -24.78 21.63
C GLN A 203 -22.22 -23.36 22.24
N ILE A 204 -23.35 -22.75 22.59
CA ILE A 204 -23.41 -21.41 23.20
C ILE A 204 -23.07 -21.50 24.71
N ALA A 205 -22.17 -20.64 25.15
CA ALA A 205 -21.60 -20.59 26.49
C ALA A 205 -21.44 -19.14 27.02
N ASP A 206 -20.86 -19.01 28.22
CA ASP A 206 -20.61 -17.71 28.86
C ASP A 206 -19.82 -16.75 27.98
N GLY A 207 -20.35 -15.54 27.82
CA GLY A 207 -19.72 -14.47 27.06
C GLY A 207 -19.96 -14.55 25.56
N ASP A 208 -20.78 -15.49 25.09
CA ASP A 208 -21.21 -15.51 23.70
C ASP A 208 -22.17 -14.36 23.40
N ILE A 209 -22.14 -13.92 22.15
CA ILE A 209 -22.90 -12.77 21.68
C ILE A 209 -23.89 -13.26 20.64
N LEU A 210 -25.17 -12.98 20.89
CA LEU A 210 -26.26 -13.19 19.95
C LEU A 210 -26.66 -11.86 19.33
N CYS A 211 -26.43 -11.76 18.03
CA CYS A 211 -26.98 -10.68 17.22
C CYS A 211 -28.37 -11.09 16.76
N TYR A 212 -29.33 -10.18 16.78
CA TYR A 212 -30.67 -10.44 16.28
C TYR A 212 -31.21 -9.26 15.49
N GLN A 213 -32.19 -9.55 14.64
CA GLN A 213 -32.86 -8.58 13.79
C GLN A 213 -34.28 -9.03 13.50
N LYS A 214 -35.12 -8.12 12.99
CA LYS A 214 -36.39 -8.52 12.38
C LYS A 214 -36.14 -9.34 11.13
N ARG A 215 -36.97 -10.36 10.90
CA ARG A 215 -36.94 -11.10 9.64
C ARG A 215 -37.28 -10.14 8.49
N CYS A 216 -36.44 -10.12 7.47
CA CYS A 216 -36.58 -9.24 6.32
C CYS A 216 -36.34 -10.01 5.02
N SER A 217 -36.96 -9.56 3.93
CA SER A 217 -36.66 -10.09 2.59
C SER A 217 -35.25 -9.68 2.16
N LEU A 218 -34.50 -10.60 1.55
CA LEU A 218 -33.09 -10.39 1.19
C LEU A 218 -32.86 -9.27 0.16
N ASP A 219 -33.85 -8.97 -0.69
CA ASP A 219 -33.72 -8.01 -1.79
C ASP A 219 -34.00 -6.55 -1.41
N GLN A 220 -34.43 -6.28 -0.17
CA GLN A 220 -34.89 -4.95 0.23
C GLN A 220 -33.76 -4.03 0.70
N HIS A 221 -32.65 -4.60 1.16
CA HIS A 221 -31.57 -3.87 1.82
C HIS A 221 -30.21 -4.25 1.24
N ARG A 222 -29.27 -3.31 1.26
CA ARG A 222 -27.89 -3.56 0.82
C ARG A 222 -27.19 -4.64 1.67
N HIS A 223 -27.48 -4.64 2.97
CA HIS A 223 -26.97 -5.62 3.94
C HIS A 223 -28.16 -6.23 4.71
N PRO A 224 -28.86 -7.21 4.11
CA PRO A 224 -30.15 -7.67 4.62
C PRO A 224 -30.06 -8.46 5.92
N ASN A 225 -28.90 -9.00 6.27
CA ASN A 225 -28.70 -9.74 7.51
C ASN A 225 -27.39 -9.42 8.23
N VAL A 226 -27.30 -9.78 9.51
CA VAL A 226 -26.12 -9.58 10.37
C VAL A 226 -24.84 -10.11 9.72
N SER A 227 -24.88 -11.33 9.17
CA SER A 227 -23.71 -11.94 8.53
C SER A 227 -23.20 -11.09 7.36
N SER A 228 -24.09 -10.63 6.48
CA SER A 228 -23.76 -9.76 5.34
C SER A 228 -23.25 -8.38 5.77
N PHE A 229 -23.80 -7.83 6.86
CA PHE A 229 -23.33 -6.57 7.43
C PHE A 229 -21.92 -6.71 8.00
N PHE A 230 -21.63 -7.78 8.73
CA PHE A 230 -20.28 -8.05 9.22
C PHE A 230 -19.28 -8.35 8.11
N GLU A 231 -19.70 -9.03 7.04
CA GLU A 231 -18.86 -9.18 5.85
C GLU A 231 -18.52 -7.83 5.21
N TYR A 232 -19.50 -6.92 5.13
CA TYR A 232 -19.26 -5.57 4.66
C TYR A 232 -18.28 -4.83 5.57
N VAL A 233 -18.52 -4.78 6.88
CA VAL A 233 -17.65 -4.09 7.84
C VAL A 233 -16.23 -4.67 7.82
N HIS A 234 -16.09 -6.00 7.79
CA HIS A 234 -14.79 -6.68 7.74
C HIS A 234 -14.00 -6.30 6.49
N ASN A 235 -14.68 -6.21 5.34
CA ASN A 235 -14.04 -5.92 4.06
C ASN A 235 -14.01 -4.43 3.74
N ARG A 236 -14.63 -3.56 4.53
CA ARG A 236 -14.65 -2.11 4.30
C ARG A 236 -13.23 -1.54 4.45
N GLN A 237 -12.81 -0.75 3.47
CA GLN A 237 -11.54 -0.02 3.49
C GLN A 237 -11.75 1.36 2.85
N VAL A 238 -11.41 2.42 3.60
CA VAL A 238 -11.32 3.76 3.02
C VAL A 238 -9.94 3.91 2.39
N VAL A 239 -9.90 4.35 1.14
CA VAL A 239 -8.67 4.57 0.38
C VAL A 239 -8.58 6.03 -0.05
N HIS A 240 -7.46 6.66 0.29
CA HIS A 240 -7.08 8.00 -0.10
C HIS A 240 -6.38 7.95 -1.46
N PHE A 241 -6.93 8.67 -2.44
CA PHE A 241 -6.37 8.77 -3.77
C PHE A 241 -5.59 10.07 -3.92
N ARG A 242 -4.39 9.96 -4.48
CA ARG A 242 -3.51 11.09 -4.77
C ARG A 242 -3.12 11.11 -6.24
N LEU A 243 -3.09 12.29 -6.86
CA LEU A 243 -2.49 12.44 -8.18
C LEU A 243 -1.00 12.10 -8.12
N LEU A 244 -0.51 11.32 -9.09
CA LEU A 244 0.90 10.94 -9.16
C LEU A 244 1.83 12.17 -9.24
N GLU A 245 1.40 13.24 -9.93
CA GLU A 245 2.12 14.51 -10.04
C GLU A 245 2.14 15.32 -8.74
N LYS A 246 1.21 15.07 -7.82
CA LYS A 246 1.05 15.78 -6.54
C LYS A 246 1.04 14.80 -5.36
N PRO A 247 2.14 14.05 -5.11
CA PRO A 247 2.10 12.86 -4.26
C PRO A 247 1.93 13.13 -2.75
N LYS A 248 1.94 14.39 -2.33
CA LYS A 248 1.80 14.84 -0.94
C LYS A 248 0.42 15.42 -0.63
N GLN A 249 -0.47 15.50 -1.61
CA GLN A 249 -1.79 16.09 -1.46
C GLN A 249 -2.84 15.01 -1.68
N ASP A 250 -3.73 14.83 -0.71
CA ASP A 250 -4.95 14.05 -0.89
C ASP A 250 -5.89 14.78 -1.84
N ASP A 251 -6.39 14.06 -2.82
CA ASP A 251 -7.33 14.59 -3.80
C ASP A 251 -8.76 14.26 -3.38
N PHE A 252 -9.04 12.97 -3.21
CA PHE A 252 -10.32 12.47 -2.69
C PHE A 252 -10.13 11.14 -1.96
N SER A 253 -11.21 10.61 -1.39
CA SER A 253 -11.20 9.32 -0.69
C SER A 253 -12.45 8.53 -1.06
N LEU A 254 -12.29 7.23 -1.24
CA LEU A 254 -13.40 6.33 -1.57
C LEU A 254 -13.46 5.18 -0.57
N GLU A 255 -14.68 4.76 -0.27
CA GLU A 255 -14.94 3.51 0.43
C GLU A 255 -15.01 2.36 -0.56
N LEU A 256 -14.10 1.40 -0.37
CA LEU A 256 -13.93 0.24 -1.23
C LEU A 256 -13.96 -1.05 -0.39
N SER A 257 -14.09 -2.19 -1.06
CA SER A 257 -13.97 -3.50 -0.41
C SER A 257 -12.53 -3.99 -0.54
N LYS A 258 -11.96 -4.58 0.51
CA LYS A 258 -10.69 -5.30 0.48
C LYS A 258 -10.68 -6.38 -0.61
N ARG A 259 -11.86 -6.92 -0.96
CA ARG A 259 -12.06 -7.91 -2.02
C ARG A 259 -12.26 -7.31 -3.41
N SER A 260 -12.41 -5.99 -3.53
CA SER A 260 -12.56 -5.31 -4.83
C SER A 260 -11.40 -5.66 -5.75
N THR A 261 -11.74 -6.03 -6.98
CA THR A 261 -10.77 -6.32 -8.03
C THR A 261 -10.15 -5.05 -8.58
N TYR A 262 -9.09 -5.19 -9.39
CA TYR A 262 -8.52 -4.04 -10.10
C TYR A 262 -9.57 -3.26 -10.88
N ASP A 263 -10.44 -3.97 -11.60
CA ASP A 263 -11.49 -3.37 -12.42
C ASP A 263 -12.52 -2.63 -11.55
N ASP A 264 -12.96 -3.22 -10.43
CA ASP A 264 -13.90 -2.58 -9.50
C ASP A 264 -13.34 -1.27 -8.92
N VAL A 265 -12.03 -1.26 -8.62
CA VAL A 265 -11.35 -0.07 -8.07
C VAL A 265 -11.26 1.03 -9.13
N VAL A 266 -10.78 0.72 -10.34
CA VAL A 266 -10.66 1.75 -11.39
C VAL A 266 -12.02 2.24 -11.88
N GLU A 267 -13.05 1.39 -11.92
CA GLU A 267 -14.40 1.80 -12.29
C GLU A 267 -14.97 2.82 -11.29
N LYS A 268 -14.86 2.56 -9.99
CA LYS A 268 -15.30 3.51 -8.96
C LYS A 268 -14.51 4.81 -8.98
N VAL A 269 -13.20 4.75 -9.23
CA VAL A 269 -12.36 5.95 -9.37
C VAL A 269 -12.76 6.74 -10.63
N ALA A 270 -12.99 6.06 -11.76
CA ALA A 270 -13.42 6.69 -13.00
C ALA A 270 -14.79 7.37 -12.85
N GLN A 271 -15.75 6.71 -12.18
CA GLN A 271 -17.05 7.29 -11.88
C GLN A 271 -16.92 8.56 -11.01
N HIS A 272 -16.04 8.55 -10.00
CA HIS A 272 -15.79 9.73 -9.17
C HIS A 272 -15.16 10.89 -9.96
N LEU A 273 -14.26 10.58 -10.90
CA LEU A 273 -13.58 11.55 -11.75
C LEU A 273 -14.42 12.00 -12.96
N GLY A 274 -15.58 11.39 -13.21
CA GLY A 274 -16.40 11.65 -14.39
C GLY A 274 -15.76 11.18 -15.71
N MET A 275 -14.98 10.10 -15.67
CA MET A 275 -14.31 9.52 -16.84
C MET A 275 -15.19 8.47 -17.52
N ASP A 276 -15.25 8.50 -18.85
CA ASP A 276 -16.00 7.52 -19.66
C ASP A 276 -15.31 6.15 -19.74
N ASP A 277 -13.97 6.13 -19.69
CA ASP A 277 -13.17 4.93 -19.87
C ASP A 277 -12.25 4.65 -18.66
N PRO A 278 -12.64 3.73 -17.76
CA PRO A 278 -11.84 3.36 -16.60
C PRO A 278 -10.48 2.75 -16.94
N SER A 279 -10.33 2.16 -18.13
CA SER A 279 -9.09 1.49 -18.52
C SER A 279 -7.92 2.46 -18.73
N LYS A 280 -8.20 3.77 -18.85
CA LYS A 280 -7.19 4.83 -18.92
C LYS A 280 -6.62 5.23 -17.56
N LEU A 281 -7.13 4.68 -16.47
CA LEU A 281 -6.54 4.90 -15.15
C LEU A 281 -5.35 3.96 -14.93
N ARG A 282 -4.28 4.53 -14.38
CA ARG A 282 -3.13 3.75 -13.91
C ARG A 282 -2.91 4.03 -12.43
N LEU A 283 -2.82 2.95 -11.65
CA LEU A 283 -2.66 2.99 -10.21
C LEU A 283 -1.22 2.69 -9.80
N THR A 284 -0.74 3.32 -8.74
CA THR A 284 0.60 3.12 -8.17
C THR A 284 0.53 3.03 -6.66
N GLN A 285 1.23 2.05 -6.07
CA GLN A 285 1.23 1.82 -4.63
C GLN A 285 2.05 2.86 -3.86
N HIS A 286 1.77 3.02 -2.57
CA HIS A 286 2.47 3.93 -1.68
C HIS A 286 3.70 3.32 -0.99
N ILE A 287 4.72 4.15 -0.74
CA ILE A 287 5.90 3.85 0.09
C ILE A 287 5.82 4.69 1.38
N PRO A 288 5.35 4.12 2.51
CA PRO A 288 5.11 4.87 3.75
C PRO A 288 6.32 5.58 4.32
N HIS A 289 7.49 4.96 4.28
CA HIS A 289 8.71 5.51 4.88
C HIS A 289 9.31 6.67 4.06
N LEU A 290 8.99 6.76 2.76
CA LEU A 290 9.42 7.88 1.91
C LEU A 290 8.30 8.90 1.68
N GLN A 291 7.04 8.54 1.98
CA GLN A 291 5.85 9.31 1.62
C GLN A 291 5.81 9.62 0.11
N GLN A 292 6.10 8.60 -0.71
CA GLN A 292 6.20 8.70 -2.18
C GLN A 292 5.55 7.49 -2.86
N PRO A 293 5.15 7.61 -4.14
CA PRO A 293 4.74 6.47 -4.95
C PRO A 293 5.88 5.47 -5.17
N LYS A 294 5.54 4.19 -5.35
CA LYS A 294 6.48 3.20 -5.88
C LYS A 294 6.92 3.60 -7.28
N HIS A 295 8.17 3.27 -7.63
CA HIS A 295 8.70 3.54 -8.96
C HIS A 295 7.95 2.76 -10.06
N GLN A 296 7.42 1.58 -9.72
CA GLN A 296 6.61 0.77 -10.63
C GLN A 296 5.12 0.94 -10.31
N TYR A 297 4.34 1.21 -11.34
CA TYR A 297 2.89 1.19 -11.28
C TYR A 297 2.35 -0.25 -11.21
N ILE A 298 1.10 -0.39 -10.76
CA ILE A 298 0.38 -1.66 -10.77
C ILE A 298 0.02 -2.00 -12.21
N LYS A 299 0.49 -3.16 -12.69
CA LYS A 299 0.16 -3.63 -14.03
C LYS A 299 -1.34 -3.98 -14.11
N TYR A 300 -1.93 -3.83 -15.29
CA TYR A 300 -3.34 -4.18 -15.52
C TYR A 300 -3.63 -5.60 -15.03
N ARG A 301 -4.57 -5.71 -14.08
CA ARG A 301 -4.99 -6.99 -13.46
C ARG A 301 -3.83 -7.85 -12.94
N SER A 302 -2.71 -7.25 -12.54
CA SER A 302 -1.59 -8.02 -11.97
C SER A 302 -1.73 -8.30 -10.48
N ILE A 303 -2.67 -7.63 -9.84
CA ILE A 303 -3.01 -7.78 -8.43
C ILE A 303 -4.51 -8.02 -8.37
N ASP A 304 -4.91 -9.11 -7.72
CA ASP A 304 -6.29 -9.59 -7.76
C ASP A 304 -7.23 -8.73 -6.91
N HIS A 305 -6.79 -8.33 -5.72
CA HIS A 305 -7.65 -7.66 -4.74
C HIS A 305 -7.04 -6.38 -4.17
N LEU A 306 -7.90 -5.44 -3.76
CA LEU A 306 -7.50 -4.18 -3.15
C LEU A 306 -6.61 -4.38 -1.91
N SER A 307 -6.88 -5.40 -1.08
CA SER A 307 -6.03 -5.72 0.07
C SER A 307 -4.56 -5.83 -0.34
N ASP A 308 -4.28 -6.49 -1.46
CA ASP A 308 -2.93 -6.71 -1.97
C ASP A 308 -2.34 -5.47 -2.65
N MET A 309 -3.20 -4.61 -3.21
CA MET A 309 -2.77 -3.29 -3.72
C MET A 309 -2.32 -2.38 -2.58
N LEU A 310 -2.90 -2.55 -1.40
CA LEU A 310 -2.59 -1.79 -0.20
C LEU A 310 -1.50 -2.44 0.67
N LEU A 311 -1.18 -3.72 0.44
CA LEU A 311 -0.15 -4.44 1.19
C LEU A 311 1.23 -3.75 1.08
N LEU A 312 1.82 -3.51 2.25
CA LEU A 312 3.19 -3.05 2.37
C LEU A 312 4.16 -4.23 2.40
N ARG A 313 5.46 -3.94 2.43
CA ARG A 313 6.51 -4.97 2.53
C ARG A 313 6.37 -5.83 3.80
N ASN A 314 5.74 -5.31 4.84
CA ASN A 314 5.38 -6.05 6.04
C ASN A 314 3.91 -6.50 5.94
N PRO A 315 3.60 -7.80 6.00
CA PRO A 315 2.25 -8.33 5.81
C PRO A 315 1.23 -7.86 6.86
N ASN A 316 1.70 -7.34 8.01
CA ASN A 316 0.84 -6.80 9.07
C ASN A 316 0.58 -5.30 8.95
N GLN A 317 1.02 -4.65 7.86
CA GLN A 317 0.82 -3.23 7.66
C GLN A 317 0.24 -3.00 6.25
N MET A 318 -0.96 -2.43 6.21
CA MET A 318 -1.57 -1.95 4.97
C MET A 318 -1.45 -0.44 4.90
N SER A 319 -1.23 0.08 3.70
CA SER A 319 -1.45 1.51 3.43
C SER A 319 -2.93 1.74 3.16
N ASP A 320 -3.37 2.97 3.31
CA ASP A 320 -4.66 3.48 2.87
C ASP A 320 -4.52 4.41 1.66
N ILE A 321 -3.34 4.50 1.03
CA ILE A 321 -3.05 5.46 -0.04
C ILE A 321 -2.77 4.73 -1.36
N LEU A 322 -3.43 5.16 -2.42
CA LEU A 322 -3.10 4.82 -3.80
C LEU A 322 -2.87 6.09 -4.62
N TYR A 323 -1.87 6.04 -5.48
CA TYR A 323 -1.63 7.09 -6.47
C TYR A 323 -2.32 6.73 -7.77
N TYR A 324 -2.84 7.73 -8.47
CA TYR A 324 -3.43 7.54 -9.78
C TYR A 324 -2.91 8.57 -10.79
N GLU A 325 -2.97 8.19 -12.06
CA GLU A 325 -2.78 9.08 -13.20
C GLU A 325 -3.73 8.69 -14.33
N ILE A 326 -4.05 9.67 -15.17
CA ILE A 326 -4.94 9.50 -16.31
C ILE A 326 -4.08 9.40 -17.57
N LEU A 327 -4.21 8.29 -18.28
CA LEU A 327 -3.50 8.01 -19.53
C LEU A 327 -4.30 8.54 -20.73
N ASP A 328 -3.59 8.80 -21.82
CA ASP A 328 -4.16 9.16 -23.12
C ASP A 328 -4.74 7.94 -23.88
N ILE A 329 -4.22 6.74 -23.61
CA ILE A 329 -4.70 5.45 -24.16
C ILE A 329 -4.97 4.42 -23.03
N PRO A 330 -5.81 3.40 -23.26
CA PRO A 330 -6.04 2.31 -22.32
C PRO A 330 -4.76 1.65 -21.81
N LEU A 331 -4.68 1.40 -20.49
CA LEU A 331 -3.55 0.72 -19.86
C LEU A 331 -3.22 -0.64 -20.48
N PRO A 332 -4.19 -1.53 -20.81
CA PRO A 332 -3.89 -2.80 -21.46
C PRO A 332 -3.17 -2.63 -22.80
N GLU A 333 -3.58 -1.64 -23.59
CA GLU A 333 -2.94 -1.31 -24.86
C GLU A 333 -1.54 -0.74 -24.62
N LEU A 334 -1.40 0.22 -23.69
CA LEU A 334 -0.11 0.80 -23.32
C LEU A 334 0.89 -0.28 -22.86
N GLN A 335 0.43 -1.31 -22.15
CA GLN A 335 1.27 -2.43 -21.73
C GLN A 335 1.74 -3.33 -22.88
N GLY A 336 1.04 -3.34 -24.01
CA GLY A 336 1.49 -3.98 -25.24
C GLY A 336 2.59 -3.21 -25.96
N LEU A 337 2.82 -1.94 -25.56
CA LEU A 337 3.76 -1.03 -26.18
C LEU A 337 5.03 -0.85 -25.34
N ILE A 338 6.11 -0.46 -26.01
CA ILE A 338 7.33 0.07 -25.44
C ILE A 338 7.26 1.58 -25.61
N THR A 339 7.33 2.33 -24.51
CA THR A 339 7.40 3.79 -24.54
C THR A 339 8.85 4.22 -24.46
N LEU A 340 9.32 4.95 -25.47
CA LEU A 340 10.67 5.48 -25.58
C LEU A 340 10.64 6.99 -25.56
N ARG A 341 11.52 7.58 -24.76
CA ARG A 341 11.83 9.00 -24.82
C ARG A 341 13.01 9.19 -25.76
N VAL A 342 12.81 9.92 -26.84
CA VAL A 342 13.80 10.14 -27.90
C VAL A 342 14.24 11.60 -27.88
N ALA A 343 15.56 11.82 -27.88
CA ALA A 343 16.18 13.12 -28.02
C ALA A 343 16.75 13.24 -29.44
N PHE A 344 16.05 13.96 -30.32
CA PHE A 344 16.45 14.20 -31.70
C PHE A 344 17.31 15.45 -31.78
N HIS A 345 18.55 15.29 -32.24
CA HIS A 345 19.50 16.40 -32.48
C HIS A 345 19.30 16.94 -33.89
N GLN A 346 18.92 18.21 -34.01
CA GLN A 346 18.74 18.86 -35.29
C GLN A 346 20.08 19.27 -35.93
N ALA A 347 20.02 19.66 -37.21
CA ALA A 347 21.18 20.15 -37.94
C ALA A 347 21.71 21.51 -37.41
N THR A 348 20.87 22.27 -36.71
CA THR A 348 21.25 23.50 -36.01
C THR A 348 22.00 23.17 -34.71
N PRO A 349 23.17 23.78 -34.46
CA PRO A 349 23.90 23.55 -33.22
C PRO A 349 23.06 23.88 -31.98
N ASN A 350 22.95 22.94 -31.05
CA ASN A 350 22.31 23.05 -29.71
C ASN A 350 20.77 22.93 -29.61
N GLU A 351 20.04 22.60 -30.68
CA GLU A 351 18.60 22.28 -30.56
C GLU A 351 18.35 20.77 -30.46
N VAL A 352 17.78 20.35 -29.32
CA VAL A 352 17.39 18.95 -29.06
C VAL A 352 15.89 18.90 -28.83
N LEU A 353 15.17 18.19 -29.71
CA LEU A 353 13.75 17.97 -29.57
C LEU A 353 13.47 16.64 -28.86
N PHE A 354 12.59 16.67 -27.86
CA PHE A 354 12.17 15.48 -27.15
C PHE A 354 10.84 14.96 -27.69
N HIS A 355 10.84 13.70 -28.11
CA HIS A 355 9.65 13.00 -28.57
C HIS A 355 9.38 11.78 -27.69
N ILE A 356 8.11 11.51 -27.40
CA ILE A 356 7.68 10.26 -26.78
C ILE A 356 7.11 9.38 -27.89
N ILE A 357 7.75 8.26 -28.15
CA ILE A 357 7.36 7.32 -29.19
C ILE A 357 6.93 6.01 -28.53
N ARG A 358 5.81 5.46 -28.99
CA ARG A 358 5.26 4.19 -28.51
C ARG A 358 5.22 3.19 -29.65
N LEU A 359 5.89 2.05 -29.47
CA LEU A 359 5.99 1.00 -30.49
C LEU A 359 5.56 -0.35 -29.91
N PRO A 360 5.00 -1.27 -30.71
CA PRO A 360 4.71 -2.63 -30.26
C PRO A 360 5.95 -3.34 -29.70
N LYS A 361 5.75 -4.21 -28.71
CA LYS A 361 6.83 -5.08 -28.21
C LYS A 361 7.39 -5.96 -29.32
N GLY A 362 8.72 -6.03 -29.42
CA GLY A 362 9.42 -6.78 -30.47
C GLY A 362 9.73 -5.98 -31.74
N SER A 363 9.35 -4.69 -31.79
CA SER A 363 9.78 -3.76 -32.84
C SER A 363 11.30 -3.60 -32.87
N THR A 364 11.82 -3.14 -33.99
CA THR A 364 13.24 -2.86 -34.23
C THR A 364 13.52 -1.37 -34.17
N TYR A 365 14.80 -0.99 -34.04
CA TYR A 365 15.17 0.42 -34.14
C TYR A 365 14.86 1.02 -35.52
N SER A 366 14.72 0.21 -36.57
CA SER A 366 14.23 0.66 -37.88
C SER A 366 12.80 1.21 -37.78
N ASP A 367 11.91 0.50 -37.09
CA ASP A 367 10.52 0.94 -36.90
C ASP A 367 10.46 2.27 -36.13
N LEU A 368 11.38 2.47 -35.18
CA LEU A 368 11.54 3.73 -34.46
C LEU A 368 12.02 4.87 -35.36
N ILE A 369 12.99 4.60 -36.24
CA ILE A 369 13.47 5.58 -37.22
C ILE A 369 12.32 6.02 -38.11
N ASP A 370 11.53 5.08 -38.63
CA ASP A 370 10.46 5.38 -39.57
C ASP A 370 9.34 6.21 -38.91
N ASP A 371 8.94 5.88 -37.68
CA ASP A 371 7.99 6.69 -36.90
C ASP A 371 8.57 8.09 -36.58
N LEU A 372 9.84 8.18 -36.19
CA LEU A 372 10.49 9.46 -35.91
C LEU A 372 10.57 10.34 -37.17
N LYS A 373 10.92 9.78 -38.33
CA LYS A 373 10.98 10.50 -39.62
C LYS A 373 9.64 11.12 -40.01
N SER A 374 8.52 10.55 -39.58
CA SER A 374 7.19 11.14 -39.80
C SER A 374 6.91 12.36 -38.91
N LYS A 375 7.65 12.53 -37.80
CA LYS A 375 7.43 13.54 -36.76
C LYS A 375 8.46 14.66 -36.75
N VAL A 376 9.61 14.47 -37.41
CA VAL A 376 10.71 15.45 -37.45
C VAL A 376 10.95 15.95 -38.87
N GLN A 377 11.40 17.20 -38.98
CA GLN A 377 11.88 17.74 -40.24
C GLN A 377 13.34 17.38 -40.43
N LEU A 378 13.64 16.59 -41.47
CA LEU A 378 14.99 16.20 -41.83
C LEU A 378 15.64 17.24 -42.75
N SER A 379 16.98 17.33 -42.72
CA SER A 379 17.71 18.17 -43.69
C SER A 379 17.55 17.70 -45.13
N ARG A 380 17.38 16.38 -45.32
CA ARG A 380 17.15 15.72 -46.61
C ARG A 380 16.15 14.57 -46.47
N SER A 381 15.39 14.29 -47.52
CA SER A 381 14.43 13.18 -47.54
C SER A 381 15.08 11.79 -47.45
N ASP A 382 16.34 11.67 -47.87
CA ASP A 382 17.15 10.45 -47.85
C ASP A 382 18.14 10.39 -46.66
N ALA A 383 17.95 11.24 -45.64
CA ALA A 383 18.82 11.24 -44.48
C ALA A 383 18.78 9.91 -43.73
N GLU A 384 19.96 9.37 -43.41
CA GLU A 384 20.14 8.20 -42.56
C GLU A 384 20.28 8.67 -41.11
N LEU A 385 19.61 7.98 -40.19
CA LEU A 385 19.63 8.32 -38.77
C LEU A 385 20.47 7.30 -38.01
N ARG A 386 21.27 7.76 -37.06
CA ARG A 386 21.95 6.91 -36.08
C ARG A 386 21.34 7.07 -34.70
N LEU A 387 21.29 5.95 -33.96
CA LEU A 387 20.72 5.90 -32.61
C LEU A 387 21.80 5.49 -31.62
N PHE A 388 21.86 6.19 -30.50
CA PHE A 388 22.85 5.92 -29.47
C PHE A 388 22.35 6.31 -28.08
N GLN A 389 22.85 5.60 -27.07
CA GLN A 389 22.58 5.91 -25.67
C GLN A 389 23.77 6.67 -25.07
N VAL A 390 23.47 7.71 -24.31
CA VAL A 390 24.47 8.48 -23.56
C VAL A 390 24.35 8.14 -22.08
N ASN A 391 25.47 7.78 -21.46
CA ASN A 391 25.57 7.55 -20.02
C ASN A 391 26.79 8.31 -19.48
N ASN A 392 26.65 9.08 -18.39
CA ASN A 392 27.69 9.93 -17.83
C ASN A 392 28.42 10.80 -18.88
N ASN A 393 27.64 11.44 -19.76
CA ASN A 393 28.12 12.30 -20.85
C ASN A 393 29.07 11.60 -21.85
N LYS A 394 29.00 10.26 -21.95
CA LYS A 394 29.70 9.45 -22.95
C LYS A 394 28.72 8.65 -23.77
N ILE A 395 29.04 8.43 -25.05
CA ILE A 395 28.34 7.45 -25.88
C ILE A 395 28.64 6.08 -25.31
N TRP A 396 27.61 5.43 -24.77
CA TRP A 396 27.69 4.11 -24.14
C TRP A 396 27.52 3.01 -25.19
N LYS A 397 26.47 3.12 -26.01
CA LYS A 397 26.14 2.15 -27.04
C LYS A 397 25.58 2.86 -28.27
N VAL A 398 25.96 2.37 -29.44
CA VAL A 398 25.37 2.73 -30.74
C VAL A 398 24.56 1.52 -31.20
N TYR A 399 23.31 1.74 -31.62
CA TYR A 399 22.41 0.66 -32.01
C TYR A 399 22.33 0.53 -33.53
N LEU A 400 22.31 -0.71 -34.00
CA LEU A 400 22.02 -1.01 -35.39
C LEU A 400 20.50 -0.95 -35.66
N PRO A 401 20.05 -0.49 -36.83
CA PRO A 401 18.62 -0.45 -37.17
C PRO A 401 17.92 -1.81 -37.08
N THR A 402 18.65 -2.90 -37.32
CA THR A 402 18.14 -4.28 -37.26
C THR A 402 18.06 -4.85 -35.84
N GLU A 403 18.67 -4.20 -34.85
CA GLU A 403 18.56 -4.63 -33.46
C GLU A 403 17.11 -4.49 -32.99
N LYS A 404 16.65 -5.47 -32.20
CA LYS A 404 15.35 -5.38 -31.55
C LYS A 404 15.41 -4.34 -30.45
N ILE A 405 14.30 -3.64 -30.28
CA ILE A 405 14.03 -2.82 -29.11
C ILE A 405 13.63 -3.81 -28.01
N ASP A 406 14.64 -4.47 -27.44
CA ASP A 406 14.46 -5.18 -26.17
C ASP A 406 14.28 -4.15 -25.06
N ALA A 407 13.56 -4.51 -23.98
CA ALA A 407 13.18 -3.61 -22.90
C ALA A 407 14.30 -2.63 -22.53
N VAL A 408 14.20 -1.41 -23.05
CA VAL A 408 15.27 -0.43 -23.00
C VAL A 408 15.67 -0.19 -21.55
N HIS A 409 16.97 -0.24 -21.29
CA HIS A 409 17.55 0.14 -20.01
C HIS A 409 17.08 1.53 -19.62
N ASP A 410 16.37 1.60 -18.48
CA ASP A 410 15.74 2.77 -17.87
C ASP A 410 14.94 3.67 -18.84
N PRO A 411 13.59 3.61 -18.86
CA PRO A 411 12.76 4.48 -19.70
C PRO A 411 12.93 5.98 -19.40
N ASN A 412 13.59 6.34 -18.30
CA ASN A 412 13.93 7.73 -17.98
C ASN A 412 15.18 8.23 -18.73
N VAL A 413 16.01 7.34 -19.28
CA VAL A 413 17.19 7.71 -20.07
C VAL A 413 16.77 7.89 -21.53
N PRO A 414 16.89 9.11 -22.09
CA PRO A 414 16.50 9.34 -23.47
C PRO A 414 17.45 8.64 -24.46
N LEU A 415 16.90 8.06 -25.51
CA LEU A 415 17.65 7.57 -26.65
C LEU A 415 17.98 8.75 -27.58
N HIS A 416 19.25 8.95 -27.89
CA HIS A 416 19.66 10.04 -28.77
C HIS A 416 19.64 9.60 -30.23
N VAL A 417 19.14 10.48 -31.10
CA VAL A 417 19.06 10.26 -32.54
C VAL A 417 19.60 11.47 -33.26
N GLU A 418 20.50 11.27 -34.22
CA GLU A 418 21.01 12.35 -35.06
C GLU A 418 21.10 11.90 -36.52
N GLU A 419 21.05 12.86 -37.44
CA GLU A 419 21.31 12.64 -38.86
C GLU A 419 22.79 12.33 -39.09
N ILE A 420 23.10 11.28 -39.85
CA ILE A 420 24.46 10.94 -40.24
C ILE A 420 24.95 11.96 -41.27
N PRO A 421 25.98 12.78 -40.96
CA PRO A 421 26.50 13.77 -41.88
C PRO A 421 27.08 13.14 -43.15
N GLU A 422 26.86 13.78 -44.30
CA GLU A 422 27.39 13.31 -45.61
C GLU A 422 28.91 13.13 -45.62
N VAL A 423 29.63 13.94 -44.84
CA VAL A 423 31.10 13.82 -44.69
C VAL A 423 31.49 12.44 -44.17
N GLU A 424 30.67 11.84 -43.30
CA GLU A 424 30.89 10.50 -42.76
C GLU A 424 30.57 9.39 -43.77
N LYS A 425 29.56 9.59 -44.63
CA LYS A 425 29.25 8.65 -45.73
C LYS A 425 30.39 8.56 -46.75
N SER A 426 31.16 9.64 -46.92
CA SER A 426 32.33 9.71 -47.80
C SER A 426 33.63 9.18 -47.18
N ALA A 427 33.59 8.54 -46.01
CA ALA A 427 34.78 8.05 -45.30
C ALA A 427 35.55 7.01 -46.12
N GLY A 428 36.87 7.20 -46.24
CA GLY A 428 37.77 6.24 -46.86
C GLY A 428 38.06 5.03 -45.94
N PRO A 429 38.67 3.95 -46.48
CA PRO A 429 38.93 2.71 -45.73
C PRO A 429 39.91 2.86 -44.56
N ARG A 430 40.65 3.97 -44.51
CA ARG A 430 41.62 4.29 -43.45
C ARG A 430 41.16 5.44 -42.55
N ASP A 431 40.02 6.05 -42.84
CA ASP A 431 39.43 7.06 -41.98
C ASP A 431 38.78 6.38 -40.77
N ARG A 432 38.63 7.12 -39.66
CA ARG A 432 38.06 6.57 -38.43
C ARG A 432 37.06 7.52 -37.80
N LEU A 433 35.86 7.00 -37.53
CA LEU A 433 34.87 7.67 -36.71
C LEU A 433 35.23 7.50 -35.24
N VAL A 434 35.31 8.60 -34.49
CA VAL A 434 35.62 8.61 -33.06
C VAL A 434 34.53 9.29 -32.25
N HIS A 435 34.43 8.91 -30.98
CA HIS A 435 33.55 9.56 -30.01
C HIS A 435 34.32 10.69 -29.34
N VAL A 436 33.76 11.91 -29.39
CA VAL A 436 34.32 13.08 -28.74
C VAL A 436 33.45 13.43 -27.54
N VAL A 437 34.11 13.73 -26.42
CA VAL A 437 33.49 14.05 -25.13
C VAL A 437 34.10 15.34 -24.60
N HIS A 438 33.30 16.17 -23.92
CA HIS A 438 33.83 17.32 -23.19
C HIS A 438 34.17 16.89 -21.77
N PHE A 439 35.32 17.35 -21.27
CA PHE A 439 35.73 17.05 -19.91
C PHE A 439 36.55 18.19 -19.30
N PHE A 440 36.56 18.25 -17.97
CA PHE A 440 37.54 19.01 -17.21
C PHE A 440 38.25 18.09 -16.22
N LYS A 441 39.44 18.49 -15.80
CA LYS A 441 40.27 17.74 -14.86
C LYS A 441 40.25 18.44 -13.51
N ASP A 442 39.74 17.76 -12.49
CA ASP A 442 39.75 18.20 -11.10
C ASP A 442 40.49 17.17 -10.23
N ASN A 443 41.54 17.60 -9.52
CA ASN A 443 42.31 16.77 -8.57
C ASN A 443 42.58 15.31 -9.02
N GLN A 444 43.07 15.15 -10.25
CA GLN A 444 43.38 13.87 -10.93
C GLN A 444 42.19 13.04 -11.44
N HIS A 445 40.96 13.47 -11.20
CA HIS A 445 39.76 12.86 -11.78
C HIS A 445 39.28 13.63 -13.02
N ILE A 446 38.79 12.87 -14.00
CA ILE A 446 38.14 13.43 -15.19
C ILE A 446 36.64 13.49 -14.92
N GLN A 447 36.07 14.69 -15.03
CA GLN A 447 34.63 14.89 -15.02
C GLN A 447 34.17 15.25 -16.42
N TYR A 448 33.23 14.47 -16.96
CA TYR A 448 32.66 14.67 -18.28
C TYR A 448 31.43 15.58 -18.18
N TYR A 449 31.20 16.38 -19.21
CA TYR A 449 30.05 17.26 -19.31
C TYR A 449 29.63 17.44 -20.77
N GLY A 450 28.52 18.14 -20.99
CA GLY A 450 28.02 18.42 -22.34
C GLY A 450 27.47 17.18 -23.05
N VAL A 451 27.18 17.34 -24.34
CA VAL A 451 26.66 16.26 -25.20
C VAL A 451 27.83 15.65 -25.98
N PRO A 452 28.11 14.34 -25.86
CA PRO A 452 29.13 13.70 -26.67
C PRO A 452 28.67 13.61 -28.13
N PHE A 453 29.61 13.60 -29.07
CA PHE A 453 29.29 13.60 -30.50
C PHE A 453 30.28 12.75 -31.31
N PHE A 454 29.86 12.37 -32.51
CA PHE A 454 30.70 11.66 -33.47
C PHE A 454 31.53 12.62 -34.32
N PHE A 455 32.77 12.24 -34.59
CA PHE A 455 33.69 13.00 -35.43
C PHE A 455 34.55 12.10 -36.31
N LEU A 456 34.55 12.36 -37.62
CA LEU A 456 35.38 11.62 -38.58
C LEU A 456 36.79 12.21 -38.64
N ILE A 457 37.80 11.39 -38.38
CA ILE A 457 39.21 11.73 -38.53
C ILE A 457 39.74 11.06 -39.81
N ARG A 458 40.36 11.84 -40.69
CA ARG A 458 40.92 11.35 -41.95
C ARG A 458 42.37 10.86 -41.79
N GLU A 459 42.79 9.95 -42.66
CA GLU A 459 44.20 9.52 -42.68
C GLU A 459 45.12 10.71 -42.98
N GLY A 460 46.17 10.88 -42.17
CA GLY A 460 47.16 11.95 -42.33
C GLY A 460 46.70 13.33 -41.84
N GLU A 461 45.51 13.43 -41.23
CA GLU A 461 44.98 14.68 -40.71
C GLU A 461 45.70 15.11 -39.41
N ALA A 462 46.23 16.33 -39.40
CA ALA A 462 46.88 16.94 -38.23
C ALA A 462 45.82 17.55 -37.29
N LEU A 463 46.19 17.74 -36.02
CA LEU A 463 45.29 18.38 -35.05
C LEU A 463 44.90 19.80 -35.47
N SER A 464 45.78 20.55 -36.12
CA SER A 464 45.48 21.89 -36.65
C SER A 464 44.27 21.89 -37.58
N ASP A 465 44.15 20.89 -38.45
CA ASP A 465 43.05 20.78 -39.42
C ASP A 465 41.75 20.35 -38.73
N ILE A 466 41.85 19.42 -37.76
CA ILE A 466 40.73 18.97 -36.94
C ILE A 466 40.15 20.12 -36.12
N LYS A 467 41.01 20.97 -35.54
CA LYS A 467 40.61 22.16 -34.78
C LYS A 467 39.72 23.09 -35.60
N VAL A 468 40.11 23.40 -36.84
CA VAL A 468 39.32 24.25 -37.75
C VAL A 468 37.94 23.62 -38.03
N ARG A 469 37.90 22.31 -38.26
CA ARG A 469 36.63 21.58 -38.49
C ARG A 469 35.72 21.56 -37.27
N ILE A 470 36.27 21.36 -36.08
CA ILE A 470 35.51 21.39 -34.82
C ILE A 470 34.98 22.80 -34.54
N GLN A 471 35.83 23.82 -34.70
CA GLN A 471 35.42 25.21 -34.50
C GLN A 471 34.29 25.60 -35.45
N LYS A 472 34.40 25.22 -36.72
CA LYS A 472 33.35 25.44 -37.71
C LYS A 472 32.05 24.68 -37.38
N LYS A 473 32.15 23.45 -36.86
CA LYS A 473 30.98 22.63 -36.48
C LYS A 473 30.17 23.24 -35.34
N PHE A 474 30.84 23.84 -34.35
CA PHE A 474 30.18 24.42 -33.17
C PHE A 474 29.99 25.94 -33.25
N GLU A 475 30.43 26.57 -34.34
CA GLU A 475 30.37 28.03 -34.55
C GLU A 475 30.95 28.82 -33.35
N VAL A 476 32.02 28.30 -32.75
CA VAL A 476 32.63 28.88 -31.54
C VAL A 476 33.54 30.06 -31.92
N PRO A 477 33.38 31.24 -31.28
CA PRO A 477 34.27 32.38 -31.50
C PRO A 477 35.74 32.05 -31.22
N ASP A 478 36.65 32.63 -32.02
CA ASP A 478 38.10 32.37 -31.93
C ASP A 478 38.63 32.52 -30.49
N GLU A 479 38.24 33.58 -29.78
CA GLU A 479 38.68 33.86 -28.41
C GLU A 479 38.31 32.77 -27.40
N GLN A 480 37.17 32.11 -27.60
CA GLN A 480 36.72 31.01 -26.75
C GLN A 480 37.39 29.70 -27.14
N PHE A 481 37.53 29.46 -28.44
CA PHE A 481 38.13 28.25 -28.97
C PHE A 481 39.63 28.13 -28.64
N LEU A 482 40.35 29.26 -28.57
CA LEU A 482 41.76 29.31 -28.14
C LEU A 482 41.99 28.74 -26.72
N LYS A 483 40.95 28.73 -25.87
CA LYS A 483 41.04 28.17 -24.51
C LYS A 483 40.94 26.63 -24.49
N TRP A 484 40.49 26.02 -25.60
CA TRP A 484 40.23 24.59 -25.65
C TRP A 484 41.53 23.81 -25.81
N LYS A 485 41.68 22.77 -24.97
CA LYS A 485 42.80 21.82 -25.04
C LYS A 485 42.27 20.48 -25.54
N PHE A 486 42.98 19.88 -26.49
CA PHE A 486 42.61 18.62 -27.10
C PHE A 486 43.49 17.50 -26.55
N ALA A 487 42.86 16.39 -26.18
CA ALA A 487 43.56 15.24 -25.62
C ALA A 487 42.96 13.94 -26.14
N TYR A 488 43.83 12.94 -26.36
CA TYR A 488 43.43 11.55 -26.51
C TYR A 488 43.27 10.94 -25.12
N VAL A 489 42.08 10.42 -24.80
CA VAL A 489 41.79 9.86 -23.47
C VAL A 489 41.75 8.33 -23.55
N ALA A 490 42.69 7.68 -22.87
CA ALA A 490 42.71 6.23 -22.71
C ALA A 490 42.81 5.87 -21.21
N TYR A 491 42.01 4.91 -20.74
CA TYR A 491 41.99 4.47 -19.33
C TYR A 491 41.89 5.61 -18.30
N ASN A 492 41.01 6.60 -18.55
CA ASN A 492 40.86 7.82 -17.75
C ASN A 492 42.14 8.67 -17.58
N ARG A 493 43.08 8.56 -18.52
CA ARG A 493 44.28 9.41 -18.58
C ARG A 493 44.26 10.22 -19.87
N PRO A 494 44.27 11.57 -19.79
CA PRO A 494 44.31 12.42 -20.97
C PRO A 494 45.77 12.63 -21.41
N ASP A 495 46.05 12.32 -22.68
CA ASP A 495 47.31 12.64 -23.36
C ASP A 495 47.07 13.83 -24.31
N TYR A 496 47.68 14.98 -24.00
CA TYR A 496 47.43 16.24 -24.71
C TYR A 496 48.17 16.27 -26.05
N LEU A 497 47.44 16.61 -27.12
CA LEU A 497 47.94 16.59 -28.49
C LEU A 497 48.56 17.95 -28.88
N GLN A 498 49.57 17.91 -29.73
CA GLN A 498 50.16 19.10 -30.38
C GLN A 498 49.57 19.33 -31.77
N ASP A 499 49.66 20.56 -32.28
CA ASP A 499 49.02 20.93 -33.56
C ASP A 499 49.54 20.13 -34.76
N SER A 500 50.82 19.75 -34.74
CA SER A 500 51.46 18.91 -35.76
C SER A 500 51.18 17.41 -35.62
N ASP A 501 50.53 16.96 -34.55
CA ASP A 501 50.31 15.54 -34.31
C ASP A 501 49.29 14.98 -35.30
N ILE A 502 49.67 13.89 -35.99
CA ILE A 502 48.75 13.10 -36.81
C ILE A 502 47.85 12.30 -35.88
N VAL A 503 46.61 12.74 -35.72
CA VAL A 503 45.74 12.28 -34.63
C VAL A 503 45.41 10.79 -34.76
N LEU A 504 45.21 10.28 -35.98
CA LEU A 504 44.88 8.88 -36.23
C LEU A 504 45.98 7.90 -35.76
N SER A 505 47.25 8.33 -35.75
CA SER A 505 48.38 7.50 -35.29
C SER A 505 48.24 7.06 -33.83
N ARG A 506 47.59 7.90 -33.00
CA ARG A 506 47.34 7.62 -31.57
C ARG A 506 46.29 6.53 -31.36
N PHE A 507 45.49 6.21 -32.38
CA PHE A 507 44.45 5.18 -32.34
C PHE A 507 44.93 3.81 -32.89
N GLN A 508 46.15 3.70 -33.44
CA GLN A 508 46.62 2.53 -34.20
C GLN A 508 47.37 1.44 -33.39
N SER A 509 47.52 1.54 -32.07
CA SER A 509 48.18 0.47 -31.28
C SER A 509 47.19 -0.51 -30.65
N ARG A 510 46.88 -1.62 -31.35
CA ARG A 510 46.60 -2.94 -30.76
C ARG A 510 46.68 -4.03 -31.85
N LYS A 511 47.90 -4.40 -32.23
CA LYS A 511 48.18 -5.78 -32.65
C LYS A 511 48.54 -6.58 -31.38
N THR A 512 47.93 -7.75 -31.26
CA THR A 512 48.21 -8.85 -30.32
C THR A 512 48.08 -8.58 -28.82
N PHE A 513 46.93 -8.95 -28.24
CA PHE A 513 46.85 -9.96 -27.18
C PHE A 513 45.51 -10.70 -27.33
N MET A 514 45.58 -12.00 -27.67
CA MET A 514 44.53 -12.94 -27.30
C MET A 514 44.56 -13.04 -25.77
N ASP A 515 43.46 -12.77 -25.09
CA ASP A 515 42.98 -13.66 -24.04
C ASP A 515 41.53 -13.34 -23.67
N HIS A 516 40.88 -14.36 -23.13
CA HIS A 516 39.47 -14.62 -22.97
C HIS A 516 38.60 -13.54 -22.29
N GLY A 517 37.33 -13.52 -22.72
CA GLY A 517 36.17 -13.48 -21.83
C GLY A 517 36.02 -12.24 -20.97
N ASN A 518 35.17 -11.32 -21.40
CA ASN A 518 33.96 -10.95 -20.66
C ASN A 518 33.19 -9.87 -21.41
N ASN A 519 31.89 -10.13 -21.58
CA ASN A 519 30.88 -9.08 -21.74
C ASN A 519 31.07 -8.01 -20.65
N PRO A 520 30.80 -6.76 -21.02
CA PRO A 520 29.63 -6.09 -20.47
C PRO A 520 28.61 -5.73 -21.54
#